data_AF-A0A843LLA8-F1
#
_entry.id   AF-A0A843LLA8-F1
#
_cell.length_a   1.000
_cell.length_b   1.000
_cell.length_c   1.000
_cell.angle_alpha   90.00
_cell.angle_beta   90.00
_cell.angle_gamma   90.00
#
_symmetry.space_group_name_H-M   'P 1'
#
loop_
_entity.id
_entity.type
_entity.pdbx_description
1 polymer ?
#
loop_
_entity_poly.entity_id
_entity_poly.type
_entity_poly.pdbx_seq_one_letter_code
_entity_poly.pdbx_strand_id
1 'polypeptide(L)' 'MDRIKGGHHAYCHPDLDITVIIPFHKNEVGKGLLIEIMKRAGITREELMELL' A
#
# COMPACT_ATOMS: atom_id res chain seq x y z
N MET A 1 -6.30 1.25 -8.88
CA MET A 1 -7.11 0.49 -7.89
C MET A 1 -7.80 -0.59 -8.67
N ASP A 2 -7.33 -1.82 -8.48
CA ASP A 2 -7.51 -2.87 -9.48
C ASP A 2 -8.53 -3.90 -9.01
N ARG A 3 -8.71 -4.03 -7.69
CA ARG A 3 -9.72 -4.91 -7.10
C ARG A 3 -10.12 -4.50 -5.69
N ILE A 4 -11.40 -4.64 -5.37
CA ILE A 4 -11.97 -4.46 -4.03
C ILE A 4 -12.66 -5.76 -3.59
N LYS A 5 -12.38 -6.24 -2.37
CA LYS A 5 -13.16 -7.33 -1.73
C LYS A 5 -13.19 -7.14 -0.22
N GLY A 6 -14.38 -6.99 0.36
CA GLY A 6 -14.56 -6.95 1.83
C GLY A 6 -13.71 -5.87 2.53
N GLY A 7 -13.64 -4.67 1.94
CA GLY A 7 -12.83 -3.57 2.47
C GLY A 7 -11.32 -3.78 2.33
N HIS A 8 -10.86 -4.70 1.48
CA HIS A 8 -9.45 -4.81 1.09
C HIS A 8 -9.30 -4.31 -0.34
N HIS A 9 -8.34 -3.42 -0.56
CA HIS A 9 -8.05 -2.80 -1.85
C HIS A 9 -6.72 -3.35 -2.36
N ALA A 10 -6.70 -3.84 -3.59
CA ALA A 10 -5.46 -4.21 -4.27
C ALA A 10 -5.03 -3.09 -5.24
N TYR A 11 -3.75 -2.73 -5.17
CA TYR A 11 -3.11 -1.79 -6.06
C TYR A 11 -1.96 -2.49 -6.78
N CYS A 12 -2.03 -2.52 -8.11
CA CYS A 12 -0.99 -3.04 -8.97
C CYS A 12 -0.13 -1.87 -9.47
N HIS A 13 1.20 -2.02 -9.41
CA HIS A 13 2.08 -1.08 -10.07
C HIS A 13 2.01 -1.32 -11.60
N PRO A 14 1.85 -0.28 -12.43
CA PRO A 14 1.70 -0.46 -13.88
C PRO A 14 2.94 -1.04 -14.55
N ASP A 15 4.12 -0.63 -14.08
CA ASP A 15 5.42 -0.99 -14.70
C ASP A 15 6.19 -2.08 -13.94
N LEU A 16 5.75 -2.43 -12.73
CA LEU A 16 6.43 -3.38 -11.85
C LEU A 16 5.43 -4.48 -11.54
N ASP A 17 5.86 -5.74 -11.52
CA ASP A 17 5.01 -6.90 -11.16
C ASP A 17 4.79 -6.97 -9.63
N ILE A 18 4.35 -5.84 -9.06
CA ILE A 18 4.17 -5.60 -7.64
C ILE A 18 2.69 -5.34 -7.41
N THR A 19 2.08 -6.15 -6.55
CA THR A 19 0.73 -5.93 -6.05
C THR A 19 0.76 -5.72 -4.54
N VAL A 20 0.16 -4.62 -4.09
CA VAL A 20 0.03 -4.29 -2.67
C VAL A 20 -1.43 -4.35 -2.26
N ILE A 21 -1.72 -5.06 -1.15
CA ILE A 21 -3.06 -5.16 -0.58
C ILE A 21 -3.13 -4.26 0.65
N ILE A 22 -4.11 -3.37 0.66
CA ILE A 22 -4.36 -2.41 1.72
C ILE A 22 -5.72 -2.73 2.36
N PRO A 23 -5.78 -3.03 3.66
CA PRO A 23 -7.04 -3.11 4.38
C PRO A 23 -7.59 -1.70 4.65
N PHE A 24 -8.79 -1.43 4.17
CA PHE A 24 -9.55 -0.19 4.34
C PHE A 24 -10.66 -0.28 5.39
N HIS A 25 -10.74 -1.39 6.12
CA HIS A 25 -11.73 -1.58 7.19
C HIS A 25 -11.36 -0.84 8.50
N LYS A 26 -10.21 -0.14 8.55
CA LYS A 26 -9.76 0.68 9.68
C LYS A 26 -9.20 2.00 9.13
N ASN A 27 -9.49 3.11 9.80
CA ASN A 27 -8.97 4.44 9.45
C ASN A 27 -7.49 4.64 9.82
N GLU A 28 -6.85 3.63 10.41
CA GLU A 28 -5.46 3.67 10.83
C GLU A 28 -4.69 2.47 10.28
N VAL A 29 -3.49 2.73 9.79
CA VAL A 29 -2.53 1.72 9.35
C VAL A 29 -1.49 1.55 10.47
N GLY A 30 -1.42 0.35 11.04
CA GLY A 30 -0.41 0.05 12.05
C GLY A 30 1.01 0.16 11.48
N LYS A 31 1.98 0.55 12.31
CA LYS A 31 3.39 0.76 11.90
C LYS A 31 3.98 -0.42 11.13
N GLY A 32 3.72 -1.66 11.56
CA GLY A 32 4.22 -2.85 10.88
C GLY A 32 3.66 -3.03 9.47
N LEU A 33 2.36 -2.79 9.32
CA LEU A 33 1.68 -2.85 8.02
C LEU A 33 2.20 -1.75 7.08
N LEU A 34 2.40 -0.54 7.58
CA LEU A 34 3.00 0.55 6.81
C LEU A 34 4.40 0.18 6.28
N ILE A 35 5.26 -0.37 7.15
CA ILE A 35 6.61 -0.80 6.77
C ILE A 35 6.56 -1.91 5.70
N GLU A 36 5.65 -2.87 5.84
CA GLU A 36 5.49 -3.95 4.86
C GLU A 36 5.02 -3.42 3.50
N ILE A 37 4.05 -2.50 3.50
CA ILE A 37 3.55 -1.83 2.30
C ILE A 37 4.68 -1.09 1.60
N MET A 38 5.44 -0.28 2.33
CA MET A 38 6.57 0.49 1.77
C MET A 38 7.63 -0.44 1.19
N LYS A 39 7.98 -1.52 1.91
CA LYS A 39 8.95 -2.52 1.44
C LYS A 39 8.49 -3.19 0.15
N ARG A 40 7.20 -3.56 0.05
CA ARG A 40 6.63 -4.16 -1.16
C ARG A 40 6.56 -3.17 -2.31
N ALA A 41 6.19 -1.93 -2.04
CA ALA A 41 6.13 -0.86 -3.02
C ALA A 41 7.53 -0.37 -3.47
N GLY A 42 8.58 -0.72 -2.73
CA GLY A 42 9.95 -0.30 -3.03
C GLY A 42 10.22 1.17 -2.74
N ILE A 43 9.43 1.80 -1.86
CA ILE A 43 9.55 3.24 -1.54
C ILE A 43 10.15 3.47 -0.15
N THR A 44 10.86 4.58 -0.04
CA THR A 44 11.42 5.12 1.21
C THR A 44 10.39 5.94 1.97
N ARG A 45 10.72 6.28 3.22
CA ARG A 45 9.85 7.12 4.05
C ARG A 45 9.80 8.54 3.51
N GLU A 46 10.91 9.01 2.98
CA GLU A 46 11.09 10.34 2.41
C GLU A 46 10.20 10.49 1.17
N GLU A 47 10.26 9.53 0.23
CA GLU A 47 9.37 9.50 -0.94
C GLU A 47 7.90 9.43 -0.52
N LEU A 48 7.56 8.65 0.50
CA LEU A 48 6.18 8.61 1.01
C LEU A 48 5.74 9.99 1.55
N MET A 49 6.63 10.71 2.25
CA MET A 49 6.31 12.03 2.81
C MET A 49 6.17 13.12 1.74
N GLU A 50 6.79 12.95 0.57
CA GLU A 50 6.61 13.87 -0.57
C GLU A 50 5.26 13.66 -1.28
N LEU A 51 4.64 12.49 -1.11
CA LEU A 51 3.36 12.12 -1.74
C LEU A 51 2.13 12.40 -0.86
N LEU A 52 2.33 12.81 0.39
CA LEU A 52 1.27 13.15 1.36
C LEU A 52 1.01 14.66 1.41
#